data_AF-A0A937CCI5-F1
#
_entry.id   AF-A0A937CCI5-F1
#
_cell.length_a   1.000
_cell.length_b   1.000
_cell.length_c   1.000
_cell.angle_alpha   90.00
_cell.angle_beta   90.00
_cell.angle_gamma   90.00
#
_symmetry.space_group_name_H-M   'P 1'
#
loop_
_entity.id
_entity.type
_entity.pdbx_description
1 polymer ?
#
loop_
_entity_poly.entity_id
_entity_poly.type
_entity_poly.pdbx_seq_one_letter_code
_entity_poly.pdbx_strand_id
1 'polypeptide(L)' 'MHTFWNASESIARFVDIYIPGGHEDYMADLAKLFENNGRPKKEDFTLLEQKHDIVYFWNKLPDIMSKYKVHL' A
#
# COMPACT_ATOMS: atom_id res chain seq x y z
N MET A 1 -5.51 11.87 -1.45
CA MET A 1 -4.41 11.05 -0.89
C MET A 1 -4.81 10.56 0.47
N HIS A 2 -4.74 9.25 0.71
CA HIS A 2 -5.00 8.63 2.00
C HIS A 2 -3.93 7.57 2.26
N THR A 3 -3.75 7.22 3.54
CA THR A 3 -2.98 6.07 3.99
C THR A 3 -3.56 5.65 5.34
N PHE A 4 -3.33 4.41 5.74
CA PHE A 4 -3.74 3.90 7.04
C PHE A 4 -2.70 2.90 7.53
N TRP A 5 -2.68 2.68 8.84
CA TRP A 5 -1.88 1.65 9.47
C TRP A 5 -2.65 1.11 10.68
N ASN A 6 -2.30 -0.08 11.12
CA ASN A 6 -2.77 -0.61 12.39
C ASN A 6 -1.94 0.03 13.52
N ALA A 7 -2.53 0.95 14.28
CA ALA A 7 -1.87 1.61 15.41
C ALA A 7 -1.83 0.75 16.69
N SER A 8 -2.50 -0.40 16.70
CA SER A 8 -2.54 -1.31 17.85
C SER A 8 -1.49 -2.41 17.73
N GLU A 9 -1.13 -3.01 18.87
CA GLU A 9 -0.27 -4.20 18.92
C GLU A 9 -1.04 -5.49 18.58
N SER A 10 -2.38 -5.42 18.53
CA SER A 10 -3.25 -6.54 18.16
C SER A 10 -3.47 -6.62 16.66
N ILE A 11 -3.64 -7.83 16.12
CA ILE A 11 -3.95 -8.02 14.70
C ILE A 11 -5.31 -7.37 14.39
N ALA A 12 -5.30 -6.38 13.50
CA ALA A 12 -6.51 -5.79 12.95
C ALA A 12 -7.07 -6.64 11.81
N ARG A 13 -8.40 -6.71 11.70
CA ARG A 13 -9.09 -7.22 10.51
C ARG A 13 -9.55 -6.03 9.69
N PHE A 14 -9.27 -6.06 8.39
CA PHE A 14 -9.66 -5.03 7.45
C PHE A 14 -10.54 -5.66 6.37
N VAL A 15 -11.66 -5.01 6.08
CA VAL A 15 -12.55 -5.37 4.98
C VAL A 15 -12.71 -4.12 4.13
N ASP A 16 -12.39 -4.25 2.85
CA ASP A 16 -12.52 -3.18 1.88
C ASP A 16 -13.61 -3.53 0.86
N ILE A 17 -14.38 -2.54 0.42
CA ILE A 17 -15.51 -2.71 -0.49
C ILE A 17 -15.40 -1.64 -1.57
N TYR A 18 -15.26 -2.08 -2.83
CA TYR A 18 -15.06 -1.21 -3.98
C TYR A 18 -16.32 -1.17 -4.85
N ILE A 19 -16.81 0.05 -5.14
CA ILE A 19 -17.95 0.27 -6.04
C ILE A 19 -17.69 1.56 -6.85
N PRO A 20 -17.57 1.51 -8.19
CA PRO A 20 -17.53 0.30 -9.03
C PRO A 20 -16.30 -0.57 -8.72
N GLY A 21 -16.33 -1.84 -9.18
CA GLY A 21 -15.20 -2.77 -9.05
C GLY A 21 -13.99 -2.36 -9.93
N GLY A 22 -12.91 -3.14 -9.82
CA GLY A 22 -11.64 -2.98 -10.52
C GLY A 22 -10.44 -2.71 -9.60
N HIS A 23 -10.67 -2.25 -8.36
CA HIS A 23 -9.59 -2.03 -7.39
C HIS A 23 -9.03 -3.35 -6.84
N GLU A 24 -9.83 -4.42 -6.84
CA GLU A 24 -9.42 -5.77 -6.49
C GLU A 24 -8.27 -6.30 -7.36
N ASP A 25 -8.22 -5.92 -8.64
CA ASP A 25 -7.13 -6.30 -9.55
C ASP A 25 -5.82 -5.64 -9.15
N TYR A 26 -5.88 -4.36 -8.75
CA TYR A 26 -4.72 -3.67 -8.18
C TYR A 26 -4.25 -4.35 -6.90
N MET A 27 -5.17 -4.67 -5.99
CA MET A 27 -4.82 -5.33 -4.72
C MET A 27 -4.18 -6.71 -4.96
N ALA A 28 -4.67 -7.48 -5.94
CA ALA A 28 -4.10 -8.76 -6.32
C ALA A 28 -2.69 -8.62 -6.91
N ASP A 29 -2.45 -7.63 -7.78
CA ASP A 29 -1.12 -7.38 -8.33
C ASP A 29 -0.14 -6.82 -7.29
N LEU A 30 -0.62 -5.96 -6.38
CA LEU A 30 0.16 -5.47 -5.25
C LEU A 30 0.62 -6.62 -4.35
N ALA A 31 -0.28 -7.56 -4.01
CA ALA A 31 0.03 -8.69 -3.15
C ALA A 31 1.20 -9.54 -3.69
N LYS A 32 1.28 -9.72 -5.02
CA LYS A 32 2.37 -10.46 -5.68
C LYS A 32 3.76 -9.91 -5.37
N LEU A 33 3.89 -8.59 -5.14
CA LEU A 33 5.18 -7.99 -4.78
C LEU A 33 5.71 -8.46 -3.41
N PHE A 34 4.82 -8.95 -2.54
CA PHE A 34 5.14 -9.36 -1.17
C PHE A 34 5.13 -10.88 -0.98
N GLU A 35 4.72 -11.65 -2.00
CA GLU A 35 4.75 -13.12 -1.95
C GLU A 35 6.17 -13.64 -1.66
N ASN A 36 6.26 -14.81 -1.04
CA ASN A 36 7.55 -15.46 -0.71
C ASN A 36 8.51 -14.60 0.15
N ASN A 37 7.97 -13.80 1.08
CA ASN A 37 8.71 -12.83 1.90
C ASN A 37 9.40 -11.73 1.08
N GLY A 38 8.82 -11.36 -0.06
CA GLY A 38 9.25 -10.22 -0.87
C GLY A 38 9.25 -8.92 -0.08
N ARG A 39 10.32 -8.14 -0.23
CA ARG A 39 10.44 -6.77 0.31
C ARG A 39 10.65 -5.81 -0.86
N PRO A 40 9.56 -5.40 -1.54
CA PRO A 40 9.67 -4.59 -2.75
C PRO A 40 10.26 -3.22 -2.42
N LYS A 41 11.06 -2.71 -3.34
CA LYS A 41 11.57 -1.34 -3.32
C LYS A 41 10.60 -0.44 -4.07
N LYS A 42 10.77 0.87 -3.91
CA LYS A 42 9.95 1.89 -4.59
C LYS A 42 9.83 1.63 -6.11
N GLU A 43 10.92 1.20 -6.74
CA GLU A 43 10.98 0.99 -8.19
C GLU A 43 10.04 -0.14 -8.64
N ASP A 44 9.80 -1.13 -7.80
CA ASP A 44 8.94 -2.29 -8.10
C ASP A 44 7.46 -1.89 -8.22
N PHE A 45 7.07 -0.73 -7.69
CA PHE A 45 5.70 -0.21 -7.77
C PHE A 45 5.41 0.52 -9.09
N THR A 46 6.42 0.83 -9.90
CA THR A 46 6.27 1.61 -11.15
C THR A 46 5.28 0.96 -12.12
N LEU A 47 5.30 -0.37 -12.23
CA LEU A 47 4.37 -1.10 -13.10
C LEU A 47 2.93 -1.04 -12.58
N LEU A 48 2.74 -0.98 -11.25
CA LEU A 48 1.43 -0.81 -10.64
C LEU A 48 0.88 0.60 -10.90
N GLU A 49 1.72 1.63 -10.76
CA GLU A 49 1.36 3.03 -11.04
C GLU A 49 0.81 3.17 -12.46
N GLN A 50 1.51 2.61 -13.44
CA GLN A 50 1.13 2.69 -14.86
C GLN A 50 -0.13 1.88 -15.18
N LYS A 51 -0.26 0.66 -14.63
CA LYS A 51 -1.35 -0.25 -14.97
C LYS A 51 -2.69 0.15 -14.33
N HIS A 52 -2.64 0.67 -13.11
CA HIS A 52 -3.83 0.89 -12.28
C HIS A 52 -4.16 2.38 -12.05
N ASP A 53 -3.46 3.29 -12.75
CA ASP A 53 -3.60 4.75 -12.61
C ASP A 53 -3.46 5.22 -11.14
N ILE A 54 -2.41 4.71 -10.48
CA ILE A 54 -2.13 5.01 -9.07
C ILE A 54 -0.95 5.96 -8.96
N VAL A 55 -1.09 6.96 -8.08
CA VAL A 55 -0.04 7.91 -7.75
C VAL A 55 0.36 7.73 -6.28
N TYR A 56 1.54 7.16 -6.05
CA TYR A 56 2.11 7.06 -4.71
C TYR A 56 2.84 8.35 -4.31
N PHE A 57 2.50 8.88 -3.14
CA PHE A 57 3.10 10.09 -2.59
C PHE A 57 4.35 9.78 -1.76
N TRP A 58 5.35 9.15 -2.39
CA TRP A 58 6.60 8.73 -1.74
C TRP A 58 7.31 9.87 -0.99
N ASN A 59 7.22 11.10 -1.50
CA ASN A 59 7.81 12.28 -0.88
C ASN A 59 7.19 12.64 0.48
N LYS A 60 5.97 12.19 0.77
CA LYS A 60 5.28 12.44 2.05
C LYS A 60 5.49 11.33 3.07
N LEU A 61 5.98 10.17 2.64
CA LEU A 61 6.15 9.00 3.48
C LEU A 61 7.13 9.25 4.66
N PRO A 62 8.29 9.93 4.48
CA PRO A 62 9.19 10.24 5.60
C PRO A 62 8.51 11.07 6.70
N ASP A 63 7.71 12.07 6.33
CA ASP A 63 7.00 12.93 7.28
C ASP A 63 5.93 12.15 8.05
N ILE A 64 5.19 11.26 7.36
CA ILE A 64 4.17 10.39 7.96
C ILE A 64 4.82 9.44 8.96
N MET A 65 5.90 8.76 8.57
CA MET A 65 6.66 7.85 9.43
C MET A 65 7.21 8.57 10.67
N SER A 66 7.78 9.76 10.48
CA SER A 66 8.32 10.57 11.59
C SER A 66 7.23 11.06 12.55
N LYS A 67 6.08 11.52 12.01
CA LYS A 67 4.96 12.05 12.80
C LYS A 67 4.28 10.95 13.62
N TYR A 68 4.01 9.80 13.00
CA TYR A 68 3.23 8.72 13.62
C TYR A 68 4.09 7.58 14.18
N LYS A 69 5.43 7.68 14.09
CA LYS A 69 6.40 6.71 14.60
C LYS A 69 6.22 5.30 14.04
N VAL A 70 5.89 5.21 12.75
CA VAL A 70 5.70 3.95 12.02
C VAL A 70 6.88 3.66 11.09
N HIS A 71 7.06 2.38 10.71
CA HIS A 71 8.12 1.91 9.81
C HIS A 71 7.54 1.02 8.69
N LEU A 72 8.29 0.88 7.58
CA LEU A 72 8.00 -0.02 6.47
C LEU A 72 8.72 -1.37 6.66
#